data_AF-A0A379W975-F1
#
_entry.id   AF-A0A379W975-F1
#
_cell.length_a   1.000
_cell.length_b   1.000
_cell.length_c   1.000
_cell.angle_alpha   90.00
_cell.angle_beta   90.00
_cell.angle_gamma   90.00
#
_symmetry.space_group_name_H-M   'P 1'
#
loop_
_entity.id
_entity.type
_entity.pdbx_description
1 polymer ?
#
loop_
_entity_poly.entity_id
_entity_poly.type
_entity_poly.pdbx_seq_one_letter_code
_entity_poly.pdbx_strand_id
1 'polypeptide(L)' 'MKNPPPFHEIRSLSGRLYKDAYGEGFAQKLLGHTSENTTKLYLDERDNKAYVML' A
#
# COMPACT_ATOMS: atom_id res chain seq x y z
N MET A 1 13.00 6.52 -19.39
CA MET A 1 12.35 5.19 -19.45
C MET A 1 11.24 5.14 -18.42
N LYS A 2 10.03 4.71 -18.79
CA LYS A 2 8.93 4.52 -17.84
C LYS A 2 9.16 3.16 -17.17
N ASN A 3 9.61 3.16 -15.92
CA ASN A 3 9.73 1.93 -15.13
C ASN A 3 8.36 1.65 -14.51
N PRO A 4 7.61 0.66 -15.02
CA PRO A 4 6.31 0.34 -14.44
C PRO A 4 6.48 -0.21 -13.00
N PRO A 5 5.48 -0.05 -12.15
CA PRO A 5 5.46 -0.64 -10.82
C PRO A 5 5.69 -2.16 -10.89
N PRO A 6 6.54 -2.76 -10.05
CA PRO A 6 6.65 -4.21 -9.95
C PRO A 6 5.39 -4.81 -9.30
N PHE A 7 5.18 -6.12 -9.46
CA PHE A 7 4.03 -6.84 -8.90
C PHE A 7 3.83 -6.61 -7.38
N HIS A 8 4.92 -6.41 -6.64
CA HIS A 8 4.89 -6.11 -5.20
C HIS A 8 4.07 -4.86 -4.85
N GLU A 9 3.90 -3.90 -5.78
CA GLU A 9 3.13 -2.68 -5.56
C GLU A 9 1.63 -2.93 -5.38
N ILE A 10 1.11 -4.10 -5.78
CA ILE A 10 -0.28 -4.50 -5.48
C ILE A 10 -0.49 -4.58 -3.96
N ARG A 11 0.52 -5.03 -3.20
CA ARG A 11 0.45 -5.12 -1.74
C ARG A 11 0.36 -3.73 -1.10
N SER A 12 1.17 -2.80 -1.60
CA SER A 12 1.19 -1.39 -1.22
C SER A 12 -0.16 -0.71 -1.51
N LEU A 13 -0.69 -0.92 -2.73
CA LEU A 13 -2.01 -0.43 -3.14
C LEU A 13 -3.15 -0.97 -2.25
N SER A 14 -3.18 -2.29 -2.00
CA SER A 14 -4.15 -2.91 -1.11
C SER A 14 -4.08 -2.29 0.30
N GLY A 15 -2.88 -2.11 0.83
CA GLY A 15 -2.67 -1.44 2.12
C GLY A 15 -3.35 -0.07 2.20
N ARG A 16 -3.14 0.79 1.19
CA ARG A 16 -3.76 2.12 1.13
C ARG A 16 -5.29 2.06 1.06
N LEU A 17 -5.85 1.23 0.16
CA LEU A 17 -7.31 1.10 0.01
C LEU A 17 -7.98 0.62 1.31
N TYR A 18 -7.40 -0.38 1.97
CA TYR A 18 -7.96 -0.92 3.22
C TYR A 18 -7.69 -0.01 4.43
N LYS A 19 -6.62 0.79 4.41
CA LYS A 19 -6.42 1.86 5.40
C LYS A 19 -7.53 2.90 5.29
N ASP A 20 -7.87 3.34 4.08
CA ASP A 20 -8.93 4.35 3.89
C ASP A 20 -10.31 3.80 4.24
N ALA A 21 -10.58 2.53 3.95
CA ALA A 21 -11.87 1.90 4.23
C ALA A 21 -12.06 1.43 5.69
N TYR A 22 -10.99 0.98 6.37
CA TYR A 22 -11.08 0.29 7.67
C TYR A 22 -10.06 0.75 8.72
N GLY A 23 -9.19 1.69 8.39
CA GLY A 23 -8.15 2.23 9.28
C GLY A 23 -6.81 1.50 9.23
N GLU A 24 -5.77 2.17 9.73
CA GLU A 24 -4.38 1.71 9.67
C GLU A 24 -4.14 0.39 10.42
N GLY A 25 -4.77 0.20 11.59
CA GLY A 25 -4.65 -1.05 12.36
C GLY A 25 -5.24 -2.27 11.65
N PHE A 26 -6.29 -2.07 10.84
CA PHE A 26 -6.83 -3.14 9.99
C PHE A 26 -5.85 -3.45 8.85
N ALA A 27 -5.36 -2.41 8.16
CA ALA A 27 -4.39 -2.56 7.08
C ALA A 27 -3.11 -3.25 7.55
N GLN A 28 -2.57 -2.92 8.73
CA GLN A 28 -1.41 -3.59 9.31
C GLN A 28 -1.62 -5.10 9.49
N LYS A 29 -2.78 -5.51 10.03
CA LYS A 29 -3.13 -6.92 10.22
C LYS A 29 -3.32 -7.63 8.89
N LEU A 30 -3.99 -7.00 7.92
CA LEU A 30 -4.15 -7.53 6.56
C LEU A 30 -2.80 -7.74 5.87
N LEU A 31 -1.88 -6.81 6.06
CA LEU A 31 -0.51 -6.88 5.55
C LEU A 31 0.39 -7.81 6.40
N GLY A 32 -0.10 -8.39 7.49
CA GLY A 32 0.68 -9.30 8.33
C GLY A 32 1.97 -8.68 8.89
N HIS A 33 2.00 -7.35 9.08
CA HIS A 33 3.20 -6.67 9.57
C HIS A 33 3.21 -6.61 11.10
N THR A 34 4.25 -7.15 11.71
CA THR A 34 4.46 -7.07 13.16
C THR A 34 4.79 -5.64 13.62
N SER A 35 5.47 -4.86 12.76
CA SER A 35 5.88 -3.48 13.06
C SER A 35 5.02 -2.46 12.33
N GLU A 36 4.58 -1.44 13.08
CA GLU A 36 3.90 -0.26 12.52
C GLU A 36 4.77 0.47 11.49
N ASN A 37 6.08 0.54 11.73
CA ASN A 37 7.00 1.23 10.81
C ASN A 37 7.04 0.55 9.44
N THR A 38 6.97 -0.79 9.40
CA THR A 38 6.86 -1.53 8.14
C THR A 38 5.55 -1.19 7.44
N THR A 39 4.43 -1.13 8.16
CA THR A 39 3.14 -0.72 7.58
C THR A 39 3.19 0.67 6.99
N LYS A 40 3.79 1.64 7.69
CA LYS A 40 3.93 3.02 7.21
C LYS A 40 4.67 3.10 5.87
N LEU A 41 5.67 2.24 5.63
CA LEU A 41 6.36 2.18 4.33
C LEU A 41 5.45 1.74 3.18
N TYR A 42 4.47 0.88 3.43
CA TYR A 42 3.50 0.42 2.42
C TYR A 42 2.31 1.37 2.26
N LEU A 43 1.97 2.13 3.31
CA LEU A 43 0.93 3.15 3.27
C LEU A 43 1.43 4.49 2.70
N ASP A 44 2.74 4.64 2.56
CA ASP A 44 3.38 5.79 1.94
C ASP A 44 3.00 5.88 0.45
N GLU A 45 2.44 7.01 0.04
CA GLU A 45 2.09 7.32 -1.35
C GLU A 45 3.34 7.79 -2.08
N ARG A 46 4.29 6.87 -2.27
CA ARG A 46 5.51 7.16 -3.01
C ARG A 46 5.17 7.34 -4.47
N ASP A 47 5.26 8.59 -4.91
CA ASP A 47 4.98 9.06 -6.27
C ASP A 47 3.58 8.69 -6.76
N ASN A 48 2.69 9.68 -6.71
CA ASN A 48 1.38 9.91 -7.36
C ASN A 48 1.11 9.30 -8.77
N LYS A 49 1.60 8.11 -9.08
CA LYS A 49 1.24 7.29 -10.22
C LYS A 49 0.17 6.33 -9.73
N ALA A 50 -0.98 6.88 -9.38
CA ALA A 50 -2.20 6.10 -9.27
C ALA A 50 -2.43 5.44 -10.64
N TYR A 51 -1.93 4.22 -10.80
CA TYR A 51 -2.34 3.35 -11.88
C TYR A 51 -3.74 2.89 -11.52
N VAL A 52 -4.71 3.72 -11.88
CA VAL A 52 -6.13 3.36 -11.86
C VAL A 52 -6.27 2.20 -12.84
N MET A 53 -6.57 1.01 -12.32
CA MET A 53 -7.05 -0.07 -13.19
C MET A 53 -8.46 0.34 -13.64
N LEU A 54 -8.53 0.87 -14.87
CA LEU A 54 -9.76 1.07 -15.64
C LEU A 54 -10.37 -0.28 -16.01
#